data_AF-A0A1I7SJN1-F1
#
_entry.id   AF-A0A1I7SJN1-F1
#
_cell.length_a   1.000
_cell.length_b   1.000
_cell.length_c   1.000
_cell.angle_alpha   90.00
_cell.angle_beta   90.00
_cell.angle_gamma   90.00
#
_symmetry.space_group_name_H-M   'P 1'
#
loop_
_entity.id
_entity.type
_entity.pdbx_description
1 polymer ?
#
loop_
_entity_poly.entity_id
_entity_poly.type
_entity_poly.pdbx_seq_one_letter_code
_entity_poly.pdbx_strand_id
1 'polypeptide(L)' 'RENKSLSLQEWLKVAEFCKRTKHAFRLDGNELVLTDREAPENEFRLPIDRVMSQLA' A
#
# COMPACT_ATOMS: atom_id res chain seq x y z
N ARG A 1 -14.82 10.09 11.99
CA ARG A 1 -14.17 9.16 11.04
C ARG A 1 -12.88 8.72 11.71
N GLU A 2 -12.77 7.47 12.13
CA GLU A 2 -11.52 6.95 12.68
C GLU A 2 -10.50 6.87 11.54
N ASN A 3 -9.32 7.46 11.75
CA ASN A 3 -8.20 7.30 10.82
C ASN A 3 -7.76 5.84 10.90
N LYS A 4 -8.22 5.00 9.97
CA LYS A 4 -7.77 3.62 9.88
C LYS A 4 -6.32 3.63 9.41
N SER A 5 -5.45 3.07 10.23
CA SER A 5 -4.03 2.97 9.97
C SER A 5 -3.60 1.52 10.02
N LEU A 6 -2.70 1.12 9.13
CA LEU A 6 -2.02 -0.16 9.24
C LEU A 6 -1.14 -0.18 10.50
N SER A 7 -1.06 -1.33 11.15
CA SER A 7 -0.07 -1.62 12.16
C SER A 7 1.35 -1.61 11.56
N LEU A 8 2.38 -1.52 12.42
CA LEU A 8 3.77 -1.57 11.96
C LEU A 8 4.08 -2.84 11.16
N GLN A 9 3.54 -4.00 11.58
CA GLN A 9 3.78 -5.27 10.90
C GLN A 9 3.19 -5.29 9.49
N GLU A 10 2.01 -4.71 9.29
CA GLU A 10 1.39 -4.56 7.98
C GLU A 10 2.15 -3.59 7.10
N TRP A 11 2.66 -2.48 7.67
CA TRP A 11 3.54 -1.56 6.95
C TRP A 11 4.83 -2.21 6.45
N LEU A 12 5.45 -3.07 7.27
CA LEU A 12 6.64 -3.81 6.85
C LEU A 12 6.34 -4.72 5.66
N LYS A 13 5.19 -5.40 5.66
CA LYS A 13 4.75 -6.23 4.53
C LYS A 13 4.49 -5.41 3.27
N VAL A 14 3.89 -4.21 3.39
CA VAL A 14 3.75 -3.26 2.26
C VAL A 14 5.13 -2.87 1.72
N ALA A 15 6.08 -2.53 2.60
CA ALA A 15 7.43 -2.15 2.19
C ALA A 15 8.17 -3.31 1.50
N GLU A 16 8.04 -4.54 2.01
CA GLU A 16 8.61 -5.73 1.39
C GLU A 16 8.00 -6.03 0.02
N PHE A 17 6.68 -5.93 -0.10
CA PHE A 17 5.98 -6.07 -1.38
C PHE A 17 6.53 -5.06 -2.40
N CYS A 18 6.55 -3.78 -2.03
CA CYS A 18 7.00 -2.69 -2.90
C CYS A 18 8.47 -2.86 -3.33
N LYS A 19 9.33 -3.32 -2.41
CA LYS A 19 10.73 -3.63 -2.71
C LYS A 19 10.85 -4.76 -3.75
N ARG A 20 10.05 -5.82 -3.61
CA ARG A 20 10.07 -6.99 -4.52
C ARG A 20 9.50 -6.66 -5.90
N THR A 21 8.44 -5.87 -5.96
CA THR A 21 7.74 -5.54 -7.20
C THR A 21 8.24 -4.25 -7.85
N LYS A 22 9.26 -3.59 -7.26
CA LYS A 22 9.77 -2.27 -7.67
C LYS A 22 8.72 -1.15 -7.68
N HIS A 23 7.64 -1.29 -6.93
CA HIS A 23 6.65 -0.22 -6.79
C HIS A 23 7.09 0.81 -5.75
N ALA A 24 6.64 2.05 -5.91
CA ALA A 24 6.56 3.03 -4.84
C ALA A 24 5.18 2.97 -4.18
N PHE A 25 5.05 3.46 -2.94
CA PHE A 25 3.77 3.58 -2.28
C PHE A 25 3.57 4.96 -1.66
N ARG A 26 2.32 5.43 -1.64
CA ARG A 26 1.87 6.62 -0.90
C ARG A 26 0.50 6.39 -0.29
N LEU A 27 0.16 7.21 0.70
CA LEU A 27 -1.19 7.27 1.24
C LEU A 27 -1.97 8.39 0.58
N ASP A 28 -3.22 8.10 0.22
CA ASP A 28 -4.19 9.06 -0.28
C ASP A 28 -5.52 8.86 0.45
N GLY A 29 -5.74 9.65 1.51
CA GLY A 29 -6.86 9.44 2.42
C GLY A 29 -6.83 8.04 3.08
N ASN A 30 -7.80 7.19 2.74
CA ASN A 30 -7.91 5.82 3.26
C ASN A 30 -7.48 4.75 2.24
N GLU A 31 -6.74 5.17 1.21
CA GLU A 31 -6.23 4.31 0.15
C GLU A 31 -4.70 4.27 0.18
N LEU A 32 -4.15 3.07 0.02
CA LEU A 32 -2.77 2.83 -0.32
C LEU A 32 -2.65 2.86 -1.85
N VAL A 33 -1.87 3.81 -2.37
CA VAL A 33 -1.58 3.92 -3.80
C VAL A 33 -0.20 3.33 -4.04
N LEU A 34 -0.13 2.33 -4.93
CA LEU A 34 1.09 1.71 -5.42
C LEU A 34 1.34 2.18 -6.84
N THR A 35 2.56 2.61 -7.13
CA THR A 35 2.93 3.15 -8.45
C THR A 35 4.15 2.41 -8.97
N ASP A 36 4.09 1.91 -10.20
CA ASP A 36 5.28 1.36 -10.86
C ASP A 36 6.30 2.48 -11.09
N ARG A 37 7.56 2.27 -10.67
CA ARG A 37 8.62 3.26 -10.86
C ARG A 37 9.04 3.41 -12.32
N GLU A 38 8.87 2.37 -13.12
CA GLU A 38 9.24 2.35 -14.54
C GLU A 38 8.08 2.84 -15.43
N ALA A 39 6.84 2.83 -14.92
CA ALA A 39 5.64 3.33 -15.59
C ALA A 39 4.69 4.07 -14.61
N PRO A 40 4.97 5.34 -14.27
CA PRO A 40 4.25 6.09 -13.21
C PRO A 40 2.75 6.28 -13.45
N GLU A 41 2.29 6.16 -14.69
CA GLU A 41 0.89 6.17 -15.07
C GLU A 41 0.11 4.92 -14.58
N ASN A 42 0.83 3.84 -14.26
CA ASN A 42 0.25 2.62 -13.71
C ASN A 42 0.15 2.75 -12.18
N GLU A 43 -0.92 3.39 -11.72
CA GLU A 43 -1.32 3.40 -10.31
C GLU A 43 -2.27 2.24 -10.01
N PHE A 44 -1.99 1.54 -8.91
CA PHE A 44 -2.90 0.56 -8.30
C PHE A 44 -3.33 1.05 -6.92
N ARG A 45 -4.64 1.11 -6.67
CA ARG A 45 -5.20 1.65 -5.42
C ARG A 45 -5.88 0.56 -4.62
N LEU A 46 -5.56 0.51 -3.33
CA LEU A 46 -6.13 -0.44 -2.39
C LEU A 46 -6.69 0.30 -1.17
N PRO A 47 -7.95 0.05 -0.77
CA PRO A 47 -8.43 0.47 0.53
C PRO A 47 -7.57 -0.12 1.66
N ILE A 48 -7.18 0.69 2.64
CA ILE A 48 -6.30 0.25 3.76
C ILE A 48 -6.88 -0.97 4.50
N ASP A 49 -8.20 -1.06 4.62
CA ASP A 49 -8.90 -2.18 5.27
C ASP A 49 -8.75 -3.51 4.52
N ARG A 50 -8.52 -3.48 3.20
CA ARG A 50 -8.24 -4.70 2.42
C ARG A 50 -6.79 -5.15 2.50
N VAL A 51 -5.87 -4.23 2.78
CA VAL A 51 -4.46 -4.57 3.03
C VAL A 51 -4.36 -5.42 4.31
N MET A 52 -5.17 -5.09 5.33
CA MET A 52 -5.24 -5.86 6.57
C MET A 52 -5.71 -7.31 6.36
N SER A 53 -6.63 -7.55 5.41
CA SER A 53 -7.19 -8.91 5.20
C SER A 53 -6.33 -9.84 4.35
N GLN A 54 -5.45 -9.31 3.50
CA GLN A 54 -4.64 -10.12 2.57
C GLN A 54 -3.24 -10.45 3.09
N LEU A 55 -2.85 -9.82 4.20
CA LEU A 55 -1.55 -10.01 4.81
C LEU A 55 -1.61 -10.86 6.09
N ALA A 56 -2.80 -11.27 6.54
CA ALA A 56 -2.99 -12.15 7.70
C ALA A 56 -2.52 -13.58 7.42
#